data_AF-J9DT19-F1
#
_entry.id   AF-J9DT19-F1
#
_cell.length_a   1.000
_cell.length_b   1.000
_cell.length_c   1.000
_cell.angle_alpha   90.00
_cell.angle_beta   90.00
_cell.angle_gamma   90.00
#
_symmetry.space_group_name_H-M   'P 1'
#
loop_
_entity.id
_entity.type
_entity.pdbx_description
1 polymer ?
#
loop_
_entity_poly.entity_id
_entity_poly.type
_entity_poly.pdbx_seq_one_letter_code
_entity_poly.pdbx_strand_id
1 'polypeptide(L)'
;EYYNEALSSECWKGWNEAAKALAALGCKIKEVSMPSTTYSIICYHILAEADITSNMARYDGVKYGHRSNYDRSTFMLYSATRNESLNEIVRRRISAGNYFLMKCHYDEYFGQALRVRRLIKMDFDRVFRKEGCDILLTPVTSGIPPLFSEISDTDGQFPHCQIRWSQIWPQVKLRQVNFYAIFRNKK
;
A
#
# COMPACT_ATOMS: atom_id res chain seq x y z
N GLU A 1 11.61 -9.22 -10.13
CA GLU A 1 10.29 -8.59 -9.90
C GLU A 1 10.40 -7.16 -9.38
N TYR A 2 11.25 -6.91 -8.38
CA TYR A 2 11.47 -5.56 -7.83
C TYR A 2 12.34 -4.67 -8.72
N TYR A 3 13.24 -5.25 -9.50
CA TYR A 3 13.92 -4.59 -10.61
C TYR A 3 12.95 -4.49 -11.80
N ASN A 4 12.44 -3.29 -12.04
CA ASN A 4 11.51 -2.97 -13.12
C ASN A 4 11.75 -1.54 -13.64
N GLU A 5 11.06 -1.15 -14.71
CA GLU A 5 11.19 0.15 -15.36
C GLU A 5 10.91 1.35 -14.44
N ALA A 6 10.18 1.14 -13.34
CA ALA A 6 9.86 2.19 -12.39
C ALA A 6 10.99 2.46 -11.38
N LEU A 7 12.01 1.60 -11.31
CA LEU A 7 13.13 1.73 -10.39
C LEU A 7 14.19 2.68 -10.96
N SER A 8 14.49 3.75 -10.24
CA SER A 8 15.50 4.73 -10.62
C SER A 8 16.91 4.14 -10.52
N SER A 9 17.84 4.69 -11.31
CA SER A 9 19.23 4.20 -11.35
C SER A 9 19.95 4.34 -10.01
N GLU A 10 19.60 5.36 -9.24
CA GLU A 10 20.13 5.68 -7.91
C GLU A 10 19.64 4.66 -6.88
N CYS A 11 18.35 4.34 -6.89
CA CYS A 11 17.78 3.31 -6.02
C CYS A 11 18.38 1.94 -6.33
N TRP A 12 18.60 1.62 -7.60
CA TRP A 12 19.29 0.39 -8.01
C TRP A 12 20.73 0.33 -7.49
N LYS A 13 21.49 1.43 -7.60
CA LYS A 13 22.84 1.51 -7.04
C LYS A 13 22.84 1.29 -5.53
N GLY A 14 21.95 1.97 -4.80
CA GLY A 14 21.84 1.81 -3.34
C GLY A 14 21.44 0.43 -2.88
N TRP A 15 20.52 -0.21 -3.61
CA TRP A 15 20.12 -1.58 -3.31
C TRP A 15 21.29 -2.57 -3.48
N ASN A 16 22.06 -2.42 -4.56
CA ASN A 16 23.26 -3.23 -4.78
C ASN A 16 24.39 -2.95 -3.78
N GLU A 17 24.61 -1.69 -3.40
CA GLU A 17 25.59 -1.33 -2.37
C GLU A 17 25.21 -1.94 -1.02
N ALA A 18 23.94 -1.89 -0.63
CA ALA A 18 23.43 -2.55 0.58
C ALA A 18 23.64 -4.07 0.52
N ALA A 19 23.35 -4.70 -0.63
CA ALA A 19 23.61 -6.12 -0.82
C ALA A 19 25.10 -6.45 -0.67
N LYS A 20 26.00 -5.69 -1.31
CA LYS A 20 27.46 -5.85 -1.18
C LYS A 20 27.95 -5.66 0.25
N ALA A 21 27.41 -4.69 0.98
CA ALA A 21 27.76 -4.46 2.38
C ALA A 21 27.38 -5.67 3.26
N LEU A 22 26.21 -6.27 3.03
CA LEU A 22 25.80 -7.50 3.72
C LEU A 22 26.71 -8.68 3.35
N ALA A 23 27.10 -8.82 2.08
CA ALA A 23 28.07 -9.85 1.68
C ALA A 23 29.44 -9.67 2.35
N ALA A 24 29.92 -8.43 2.47
CA ALA A 24 31.18 -8.13 3.17
C ALA A 24 31.12 -8.46 4.66
N LEU A 25 29.94 -8.40 5.27
CA LEU A 25 29.68 -8.85 6.65
C LEU A 25 29.53 -10.37 6.78
N GLY A 26 29.67 -11.13 5.70
CA GLY A 26 29.61 -12.59 5.69
C GLY A 26 28.22 -13.18 5.38
N CYS A 27 27.24 -12.35 5.01
CA CYS A 27 25.91 -12.85 4.60
C CYS A 27 25.96 -13.50 3.21
N LYS A 28 25.27 -14.62 3.03
CA LYS A 28 25.11 -15.26 1.72
C LYS A 28 23.95 -14.60 0.98
N ILE A 29 24.24 -13.99 -0.17
CA ILE A 29 23.21 -13.45 -1.05
C ILE A 29 22.65 -14.58 -1.91
N LYS A 30 21.33 -14.72 -1.90
CA LYS A 30 20.61 -15.65 -2.77
C LYS A 30 19.48 -14.89 -3.46
N GLU A 31 19.37 -15.08 -4.77
CA GLU A 31 18.24 -14.57 -5.53
C GLU A 31 17.02 -15.47 -5.32
N VAL A 32 15.86 -14.85 -5.11
CA VAL A 32 14.59 -15.54 -4.85
C VAL A 32 13.52 -14.98 -5.78
N SER A 33 12.57 -15.83 -6.17
CA SER A 33 11.45 -15.41 -7.00
C SER A 33 10.14 -15.37 -6.22
N MET A 34 9.37 -14.30 -6.41
CA MET A 34 8.08 -14.07 -5.78
C MET A 34 7.09 -13.48 -6.81
N PRO A 35 6.54 -14.32 -7.71
CA PRO A 35 5.74 -13.85 -8.84
C PRO A 35 4.44 -13.15 -8.43
N SER A 36 3.84 -13.52 -7.30
CA SER A 36 2.56 -12.94 -6.86
C SER A 36 2.70 -11.50 -6.35
N THR A 37 3.92 -11.03 -6.11
CA THR A 37 4.22 -9.69 -5.61
C THR A 37 3.68 -8.59 -6.52
N THR A 38 3.63 -8.82 -7.83
CA THR A 38 3.14 -7.84 -8.81
C THR A 38 1.68 -7.45 -8.55
N TYR A 39 0.87 -8.37 -8.00
CA TYR A 39 -0.55 -8.14 -7.72
C TYR A 39 -0.81 -7.50 -6.34
N SER A 40 0.23 -7.33 -5.52
CA SER A 40 0.10 -6.86 -4.14
C SER A 40 -0.53 -5.48 -4.02
N ILE A 41 -0.24 -4.56 -4.94
CA ILE A 41 -0.75 -3.19 -4.92
C ILE A 41 -2.26 -3.17 -5.20
N ILE A 42 -2.72 -3.93 -6.19
CA ILE A 42 -4.14 -4.03 -6.55
C ILE A 42 -4.91 -4.69 -5.40
N CYS A 43 -4.36 -5.77 -4.85
CA CYS A 43 -4.90 -6.43 -3.67
C CYS A 43 -5.00 -5.47 -2.47
N TYR A 44 -3.99 -4.62 -2.27
CA TYR A 44 -3.98 -3.62 -1.19
C TYR A 44 -5.11 -2.63 -1.36
N HIS A 45 -5.30 -2.07 -2.55
CA HIS A 45 -6.35 -1.08 -2.80
C HIS A 45 -7.74 -1.65 -2.51
N ILE A 46 -8.07 -2.83 -3.03
CA ILE A 46 -9.38 -3.46 -2.82
C ILE A 46 -9.64 -3.71 -1.32
N LEU A 47 -8.68 -4.32 -0.62
CA LEU A 47 -8.85 -4.66 0.80
C LEU A 47 -8.84 -3.42 1.70
N ALA A 48 -7.92 -2.49 1.46
CA ALA A 48 -7.79 -1.29 2.27
C ALA A 48 -8.99 -0.36 2.09
N GLU A 49 -9.56 -0.26 0.89
CA GLU A 49 -10.76 0.55 0.67
C GLU A 49 -11.98 -0.05 1.36
N ALA A 50 -12.15 -1.37 1.33
CA ALA A 50 -13.17 -2.05 2.11
C ALA A 50 -13.01 -1.81 3.64
N ASP A 51 -11.78 -1.90 4.15
CA ASP A 51 -11.48 -1.62 5.56
C ASP A 51 -11.75 -0.15 5.93
N ILE A 52 -11.35 0.78 5.07
CA ILE A 52 -11.60 2.22 5.25
C ILE A 52 -13.10 2.49 5.29
N THR A 53 -13.88 1.91 4.37
CA THR A 53 -15.35 2.06 4.34
C THR A 53 -15.98 1.65 5.65
N SER A 54 -15.66 0.46 6.14
CA SER A 54 -16.19 -0.07 7.41
C SER A 54 -15.76 0.78 8.60
N ASN A 55 -14.47 1.12 8.69
CA ASN A 55 -13.93 1.92 9.79
C ASN A 55 -14.47 3.35 9.82
N MET A 56 -14.71 3.95 8.65
CA MET A 56 -15.21 5.31 8.53
C MET A 56 -16.73 5.40 8.71
N ALA A 57 -17.46 4.29 8.72
CA ALA A 57 -18.92 4.28 8.93
C ALA A 57 -19.32 4.86 10.31
N ARG A 58 -18.45 4.77 11.31
CA ARG A 58 -18.70 5.29 12.67
C ARG A 58 -18.76 6.82 12.78
N TYR A 59 -18.29 7.54 11.77
CA TYR A 59 -18.33 9.01 11.76
C TYR A 59 -19.64 9.47 11.15
N ASP A 60 -20.66 9.57 12.00
CA ASP A 60 -22.03 9.97 11.65
C ASP A 60 -22.48 11.29 12.30
N GLY A 61 -21.68 11.82 13.23
CA GLY A 61 -21.97 13.05 13.98
C GLY A 61 -23.00 12.90 15.10
N VAL A 62 -23.42 11.68 15.43
CA VAL A 62 -24.42 11.44 16.49
C VAL A 62 -23.75 11.44 17.86
N LYS A 63 -22.69 10.64 18.02
CA LYS A 63 -21.98 10.48 19.29
C LYS A 63 -20.88 11.52 19.48
N TYR A 64 -20.18 11.86 18.41
CA TYR A 64 -19.02 12.74 18.45
C TYR A 64 -18.69 13.28 17.05
N GLY A 65 -17.84 14.30 17.02
CA GLY A 65 -17.32 14.90 15.80
C GLY A 65 -18.20 16.03 15.26
N HIS A 66 -18.00 16.34 13.97
CA HIS A 66 -18.81 17.32 13.26
C HIS A 66 -20.23 16.80 13.09
N ARG A 67 -21.22 17.67 13.26
CA ARG A 67 -22.64 17.40 12.99
C ARG A 67 -23.18 18.55 12.15
N SER A 68 -23.76 18.22 11.00
CA SER A 68 -24.37 19.22 10.14
C SER A 68 -25.61 19.84 10.79
N ASN A 69 -25.87 21.12 10.48
CA ASN A 69 -27.09 21.82 10.88
C ASN A 69 -28.31 21.42 10.01
N TYR A 70 -28.11 20.63 8.96
CA TYR A 70 -29.19 20.08 8.13
C TYR A 70 -29.92 18.93 8.85
N ASP A 71 -31.03 19.24 9.51
CA ASP A 71 -31.81 18.26 10.29
C ASP A 71 -33.27 18.09 9.80
N ARG A 72 -33.45 17.96 8.48
CA ARG A 72 -34.79 17.69 7.90
C ARG A 72 -35.20 16.22 8.02
N SER A 73 -34.23 15.31 8.04
CA SER A 73 -34.43 13.88 8.24
C SER A 73 -33.14 13.23 8.70
N THR A 74 -33.23 12.08 9.39
CA THR A 74 -32.06 11.33 9.86
C THR A 74 -31.11 10.95 8.72
N PHE A 75 -31.66 10.59 7.55
CA PHE A 75 -30.86 10.26 6.38
C PHE A 75 -30.09 11.46 5.83
N MET A 76 -30.74 12.62 5.75
CA MET A 76 -30.12 13.86 5.30
C MET A 76 -29.05 14.33 6.28
N LEU A 77 -29.31 14.20 7.58
CA LEU A 77 -28.33 14.51 8.63
C LEU A 77 -27.04 13.69 8.45
N TYR A 78 -27.15 12.37 8.26
CA TYR A 78 -25.96 11.52 8.03
C TYR A 78 -25.23 11.85 6.75
N SER A 79 -25.96 12.06 5.66
CA SER A 79 -25.39 12.36 4.35
C SER A 79 -24.65 13.71 4.35
N ALA A 80 -25.29 14.76 4.88
CA ALA A 80 -24.72 16.10 4.97
C ALA A 80 -23.52 16.12 5.92
N THR A 81 -23.64 15.52 7.10
CA THR A 81 -22.55 15.46 8.08
C THR A 81 -21.31 14.80 7.51
N ARG A 82 -21.45 13.63 6.86
CA ARG A 82 -20.32 12.91 6.26
C ARG A 82 -19.73 13.65 5.07
N ASN A 83 -20.56 14.35 4.30
CA ASN A 83 -20.08 15.16 3.19
C ASN A 83 -19.25 16.36 3.68
N GLU A 84 -19.72 17.06 4.71
CA GLU A 84 -19.00 18.22 5.26
C GLU A 84 -17.74 17.81 6.02
N SER A 85 -17.75 16.68 6.74
CA SER A 85 -16.66 16.30 7.63
C SER A 85 -15.50 15.55 6.94
N LEU A 86 -15.76 14.81 5.87
CA LEU A 86 -14.77 13.95 5.21
C LEU A 86 -14.18 14.63 3.98
N ASN A 87 -12.86 14.55 3.79
CA ASN A 87 -12.21 15.00 2.56
C ASN A 87 -12.68 14.15 1.34
N GLU A 88 -12.69 14.75 0.15
CA GLU A 88 -12.96 14.11 -1.13
C GLU A 88 -12.19 12.79 -1.34
N ILE A 89 -10.89 12.74 -1.04
CA ILE A 89 -10.09 11.50 -1.20
C ILE A 89 -10.66 10.37 -0.33
N VAL A 90 -11.08 10.69 0.90
CA VAL A 90 -11.67 9.73 1.82
C VAL A 90 -13.04 9.28 1.32
N ARG A 91 -13.88 10.22 0.87
CA ARG A 91 -15.19 9.90 0.27
C ARG A 91 -15.05 9.00 -0.96
N ARG A 92 -14.08 9.27 -1.85
CA ARG A 92 -13.80 8.45 -3.04
C ARG A 92 -13.44 7.01 -2.67
N ARG A 93 -12.59 6.83 -1.65
CA ARG A 93 -12.24 5.49 -1.13
C ARG A 93 -13.44 4.79 -0.50
N ILE A 94 -14.28 5.51 0.22
CA ILE A 94 -15.50 4.95 0.81
C ILE A 94 -16.44 4.44 -0.29
N SER A 95 -16.64 5.23 -1.34
CA SER A 95 -17.46 4.86 -2.49
C SER A 95 -16.92 3.61 -3.20
N ALA A 96 -15.60 3.54 -3.44
CA ALA A 96 -14.97 2.38 -4.05
C ALA A 96 -15.04 1.13 -3.16
N GLY A 97 -14.79 1.26 -1.86
CA GLY A 97 -14.92 0.15 -0.91
C GLY A 97 -16.37 -0.36 -0.82
N ASN A 98 -17.36 0.52 -0.83
CA ASN A 98 -18.78 0.12 -0.91
C ASN A 98 -19.05 -0.66 -2.20
N TYR A 99 -18.48 -0.23 -3.34
CA TYR A 99 -18.63 -0.93 -4.62
C TYR A 99 -18.09 -2.36 -4.56
N PHE A 100 -16.89 -2.56 -3.99
CA PHE A 100 -16.30 -3.90 -3.84
C PHE A 100 -17.05 -4.81 -2.87
N LEU A 101 -17.75 -4.23 -1.88
CA LEU A 101 -18.51 -4.98 -0.87
C LEU A 101 -19.96 -5.26 -1.29
N MET A 102 -20.43 -4.71 -2.42
CA MET A 102 -21.76 -5.02 -2.93
C MET A 102 -21.88 -6.51 -3.28
N LYS A 103 -23.02 -7.12 -2.92
CA LYS A 103 -23.27 -8.57 -3.09
C LYS A 103 -23.00 -9.06 -4.52
N CYS A 104 -23.33 -8.27 -5.54
CA CYS A 104 -23.12 -8.62 -6.95
C CYS A 104 -21.64 -8.66 -7.38
N HIS A 105 -20.78 -7.94 -6.67
CA HIS A 105 -19.36 -7.73 -7.02
C HIS A 105 -18.40 -8.35 -5.99
N TYR A 106 -18.92 -8.82 -4.86
CA TYR A 106 -18.13 -9.30 -3.74
C TYR A 106 -17.16 -10.42 -4.13
N ASP A 107 -17.66 -11.47 -4.80
CA ASP A 107 -16.82 -12.62 -5.17
C ASP A 107 -15.79 -12.29 -6.26
N GLU A 108 -16.14 -11.34 -7.15
CA GLU A 108 -15.33 -10.90 -8.27
C GLU A 108 -14.14 -10.04 -7.80
N TYR A 109 -14.35 -9.08 -6.90
CA TYR A 109 -13.27 -8.20 -6.46
C TYR A 109 -12.72 -8.60 -5.10
N PHE A 110 -13.54 -8.54 -4.05
CA PHE A 110 -13.08 -8.76 -2.68
C PHE A 110 -12.65 -10.22 -2.45
N GLY A 111 -13.45 -11.17 -2.93
CA GLY A 111 -13.16 -12.60 -2.86
C GLY A 111 -11.90 -12.99 -3.65
N GLN A 112 -11.66 -12.39 -4.82
CA GLN A 112 -10.42 -12.59 -5.57
C GLN A 112 -9.22 -11.94 -4.87
N ALA A 113 -9.36 -10.73 -4.32
CA ALA A 113 -8.29 -10.06 -3.59
C ALA A 113 -7.82 -10.89 -2.38
N LEU A 114 -8.75 -11.53 -1.65
CA LEU A 114 -8.40 -12.46 -0.56
C LEU A 114 -7.62 -13.70 -1.04
N ARG A 115 -7.93 -14.22 -2.24
CA ARG A 115 -7.18 -15.33 -2.85
C ARG A 115 -5.77 -14.90 -3.24
N VAL A 116 -5.63 -13.73 -3.87
CA VAL A 116 -4.32 -13.14 -4.22
C VAL A 116 -3.47 -12.90 -2.98
N ARG A 117 -4.07 -12.37 -1.90
CA ARG A 117 -3.39 -12.21 -0.61
C ARG A 117 -2.83 -13.52 -0.08
N ARG A 118 -3.56 -14.63 -0.25
CA ARG A 118 -3.10 -15.97 0.13
C ARG A 118 -1.89 -16.40 -0.71
N LEU A 119 -1.92 -16.16 -2.03
CA LEU A 119 -0.79 -16.47 -2.92
C LEU A 119 0.48 -15.68 -2.54
N ILE A 120 0.34 -14.38 -2.25
CA ILE A 120 1.44 -13.55 -1.76
C ILE A 120 2.02 -14.13 -0.48
N LYS A 121 1.17 -14.50 0.49
CA LYS A 121 1.62 -15.15 1.73
C LYS A 121 2.36 -16.47 1.46
N MET A 122 1.87 -17.29 0.53
CA MET A 122 2.51 -18.55 0.17
C MET A 122 3.89 -18.35 -0.47
N ASP A 123 4.07 -17.29 -1.26
CA ASP A 123 5.39 -16.93 -1.80
C ASP A 123 6.37 -16.58 -0.66
N PHE A 124 5.95 -15.78 0.31
CA PHE A 124 6.78 -15.49 1.49
C PHE A 124 7.08 -16.75 2.31
N ASP A 125 6.07 -17.60 2.59
CA ASP A 125 6.28 -18.85 3.32
C ASP A 125 7.24 -19.79 2.57
N ARG A 126 7.21 -19.82 1.23
CA ARG A 126 8.19 -20.56 0.41
C ARG A 126 9.60 -20.01 0.60
N VAL A 127 9.80 -18.70 0.48
CA VAL A 127 11.11 -18.06 0.59
C VAL A 127 11.71 -18.25 1.98
N PHE A 128 10.95 -18.00 3.05
CA PHE A 128 11.47 -18.11 4.42
C PHE A 128 11.63 -19.56 4.88
N ARG A 129 10.71 -20.47 4.54
CA ARG A 129 10.73 -21.85 5.10
C ARG A 129 11.39 -22.88 4.19
N LYS A 130 11.13 -22.82 2.88
CA LYS A 130 11.63 -23.84 1.93
C LYS A 130 13.00 -23.46 1.38
N GLU A 131 13.19 -22.18 1.07
CA GLU A 131 14.43 -21.69 0.47
C GLU A 131 15.50 -21.29 1.48
N GLY A 132 15.15 -21.25 2.77
CA GLY A 132 16.06 -21.03 3.89
C GLY A 132 16.59 -19.60 3.97
N CYS A 133 15.82 -18.61 3.52
CA CYS A 133 16.20 -17.20 3.64
C CYS A 133 15.77 -16.66 5.01
N ASP A 134 16.71 -16.09 5.77
CA ASP A 134 16.38 -15.46 7.06
C ASP A 134 15.85 -14.03 6.89
N ILE A 135 16.40 -13.30 5.92
CA ILE A 135 16.12 -11.89 5.65
C ILE A 135 15.88 -11.72 4.16
N LEU A 136 14.85 -10.93 3.82
CA LEU A 136 14.59 -10.50 2.46
C LEU A 136 14.96 -9.02 2.30
N LEU A 137 15.89 -8.73 1.40
CA LEU A 137 16.31 -7.38 1.07
C LEU A 137 15.54 -6.87 -0.16
N THR A 138 14.72 -5.85 0.01
CA THR A 138 13.96 -5.22 -1.07
C THR A 138 14.16 -3.70 -1.07
N PRO A 139 14.10 -3.04 -2.25
CA PRO A 139 14.01 -1.59 -2.28
C PRO A 139 12.70 -1.13 -1.65
N VAL A 140 12.74 -0.08 -0.82
CA VAL A 140 11.54 0.45 -0.14
C VAL A 140 10.78 1.41 -1.04
N THR A 141 11.51 2.23 -1.80
CA THR A 141 10.97 3.20 -2.75
C THR A 141 11.60 2.97 -4.12
N SER A 142 10.88 3.36 -5.17
CA SER A 142 11.35 3.19 -6.54
C SER A 142 12.19 4.37 -7.03
N GLY A 143 12.23 5.49 -6.31
CA GLY A 143 13.01 6.67 -6.69
C GLY A 143 13.22 7.65 -5.53
N ILE A 144 13.85 8.78 -5.87
CA ILE A 144 14.03 9.94 -5.00
C ILE A 144 12.65 10.51 -4.63
N PRO A 145 12.47 11.06 -3.40
CA PRO A 145 11.24 11.76 -3.05
C PRO A 145 10.93 12.87 -4.07
N PRO A 146 9.69 12.92 -4.60
CA PRO A 146 9.28 13.94 -5.55
C PRO A 146 9.11 15.28 -4.83
N LEU A 147 9.14 16.38 -5.58
CA LEU A 147 8.86 17.71 -5.04
C LEU A 147 7.36 17.87 -4.80
N PHE A 148 6.98 18.69 -3.82
CA PHE A 148 5.57 18.93 -3.52
C PHE A 148 4.79 19.50 -4.71
N SER A 149 5.41 20.37 -5.50
CA SER A 149 4.83 20.93 -6.73
C SER A 149 4.50 19.87 -7.78
N GLU A 150 5.28 18.78 -7.85
CA GLU A 150 5.03 17.68 -8.78
C GLU A 150 3.86 16.80 -8.31
N ILE A 151 3.55 16.85 -7.01
CA ILE A 151 2.49 16.06 -6.37
C ILE A 151 1.15 16.76 -6.48
N SER A 152 1.11 18.07 -6.25
CA SER A 152 -0.14 18.86 -6.22
C SER A 152 -0.92 18.79 -7.52
N ASP A 153 -0.22 18.65 -8.65
CA ASP A 153 -0.80 18.72 -9.99
C ASP A 153 -1.41 17.38 -10.45
N THR A 154 -1.20 16.30 -9.69
CA THR A 154 -1.60 14.94 -10.11
C THR A 154 -2.96 14.48 -9.60
N ASP A 155 -3.77 15.33 -8.97
CA ASP A 155 -5.12 14.99 -8.47
C ASP A 155 -5.20 13.67 -7.68
N GLY A 156 -4.14 13.35 -6.93
CA GLY A 156 -4.02 12.09 -6.19
C GLY A 156 -3.79 10.85 -7.05
N GLN A 157 -3.72 10.98 -8.38
CA GLN A 157 -3.13 9.99 -9.29
C GLN A 157 -1.61 10.13 -9.25
N PHE A 158 -1.01 9.83 -8.10
CA PHE A 158 0.41 9.55 -8.10
C PHE A 158 0.68 8.48 -9.16
N PRO A 159 1.72 8.62 -9.99
CA PRO A 159 2.20 7.48 -10.75
C PRO A 159 2.40 6.36 -9.73
N HIS A 160 1.71 5.24 -9.96
CA HIS A 160 1.54 4.06 -9.09
C HIS A 160 2.86 3.33 -8.73
N CYS A 161 3.97 4.05 -8.72
CA CYS A 161 5.34 3.60 -8.75
C CYS A 161 6.09 3.92 -7.45
N GLN A 162 5.78 5.00 -6.72
CA GLN A 162 6.59 5.37 -5.54
C GLN A 162 6.22 4.64 -4.25
N ILE A 163 4.95 4.23 -4.05
CA ILE A 163 4.47 3.60 -2.80
C ILE A 163 4.29 2.07 -2.98
N ARG A 164 5.17 1.42 -3.76
CA ARG A 164 4.89 0.07 -4.28
C ARG A 164 5.20 -1.07 -3.29
N TRP A 165 6.15 -0.90 -2.38
CA TRP A 165 6.72 -2.05 -1.64
C TRP A 165 6.40 -2.07 -0.15
N SER A 166 6.25 -0.91 0.49
CA SER A 166 5.88 -0.84 1.91
C SER A 166 4.44 -1.30 2.20
N GLN A 167 3.55 -1.24 1.20
CA GLN A 167 2.14 -1.63 1.33
C GLN A 167 1.88 -3.13 1.25
N ILE A 168 2.89 -3.93 0.89
CA ILE A 168 2.80 -5.39 0.85
C ILE A 168 2.81 -5.98 2.27
N TRP A 169 3.60 -5.39 3.16
CA TRP A 169 3.89 -5.96 4.48
C TRP A 169 2.69 -6.01 5.43
N PRO A 170 1.78 -5.00 5.48
CA PRO A 170 0.54 -5.11 6.24
C PRO A 170 -0.32 -6.31 5.85
N GLN A 171 -0.23 -6.76 4.59
CA GLN A 171 -1.01 -7.90 4.10
C GLN A 171 -0.54 -9.23 4.69
N VAL A 172 0.76 -9.37 4.95
CA VAL A 172 1.41 -10.62 5.38
C VAL A 172 1.70 -10.65 6.89
N LYS A 173 1.54 -9.51 7.58
CA LYS A 173 1.84 -9.35 9.02
C LYS A 173 3.29 -9.70 9.38
N LEU A 174 4.22 -9.47 8.47
CA LEU A 174 5.65 -9.63 8.73
C LEU A 174 6.22 -8.34 9.32
N ARG A 175 7.28 -8.49 10.13
CA ARG A 175 8.03 -7.33 10.64
C ARG A 175 8.91 -6.78 9.52
N GLN A 176 8.81 -5.48 9.30
CA GLN A 176 9.64 -4.74 8.33
C GLN A 176 10.60 -3.83 9.10
N VAL A 177 11.86 -3.78 8.68
CA VAL A 177 12.85 -2.81 9.14
C VAL A 177 13.35 -2.05 7.91
N ASN A 178 13.29 -0.72 7.96
CA ASN A 178 13.76 0.13 6.88
C ASN A 178 15.15 0.67 7.22
N PHE A 179 16.12 0.42 6.33
CA PHE A 179 17.44 1.01 6.40
C PHE A 179 17.56 2.12 5.36
N TYR A 180 18.19 3.23 5.75
CA TYR A 180 18.38 4.39 4.87
C TYR A 180 19.79 4.40 4.30
N ALA A 181 19.88 4.38 2.97
CA ALA A 181 21.12 4.69 2.26
C ALA A 181 21.17 6.21 2.02
N ILE A 182 22.15 6.90 2.60
CA ILE A 182 22.33 8.34 2.43
C ILE A 182 23.34 8.59 1.32
N PHE A 183 22.88 9.12 0.20
CA PHE A 183 23.75 9.59 -0.88
C PHE A 183 24.13 11.05 -0.62
N ARG A 184 25.41 11.29 -0.34
CA ARG A 184 25.95 12.65 -0.29
C ARG A 184 26.24 13.09 -1.72
N ASN A 185 25.47 14.05 -2.23
CA ASN A 185 25.79 14.70 -3.48
C ASN A 185 27.10 15.49 -3.27
N LYS A 186 28.18 15.10 -3.96
CA LYS A 186 29.37 15.95 -4.08
C LYS A 186 28.97 17.15 -4.92
N LYS A 187 28.60 18.24 -4.26
CA LYS A 187 28.64 19.57 -4.89
C LYS A 187 30.08 19.98 -5.08
#